data_AF-A0A137NS43-F1
#
_entry.id   AF-A0A137NS43-F1
#
_cell.length_a   1.000
_cell.length_b   1.000
_cell.length_c   1.000
_cell.angle_alpha   90.00
_cell.angle_beta   90.00
_cell.angle_gamma   90.00
#
_symmetry.space_group_name_H-M   'P 1'
#
loop_
_entity.id
_entity.type
_entity.pdbx_description
1 polymer ?
#
loop_
_entity_poly.entity_id
_entity_poly.type
_entity_poly.pdbx_seq_one_letter_code
_entity_poly.pdbx_strand_id
1 'polypeptide(L)' 'TSTRVTNYSDLIAISYGRFLGYAHNQHNMHINKYGQTTQCSTYEEDENCIGYVGDFSREAHFTYWDQRINSKC' A
#
# COMPACT_ATOMS: atom_id res chain seq x y z
N THR A 1 -18.47 -3.25 -1.15
CA THR A 1 -17.24 -3.16 -0.32
C THR A 1 -16.06 -3.10 -1.26
N SER A 2 -15.13 -2.17 -1.09
CA SER A 2 -13.96 -2.02 -1.97
C SER A 2 -12.69 -2.46 -1.22
N THR A 3 -11.83 -3.21 -1.89
CA THR A 3 -10.51 -3.62 -1.36
C THR A 3 -9.45 -2.69 -1.94
N ARG A 4 -8.70 -2.03 -1.07
CA ARG A 4 -7.48 -1.29 -1.41
C ARG A 4 -6.30 -2.25 -1.30
N VAL A 5 -5.52 -2.35 -2.37
CA VAL A 5 -4.27 -3.11 -2.37
C VAL A 5 -3.12 -2.13 -2.25
N THR A 6 -2.19 -2.42 -1.35
CA THR A 6 -0.96 -1.63 -1.14
C THR A 6 0.26 -2.53 -1.27
N ASN A 7 1.38 -1.97 -1.68
CA ASN A 7 2.65 -2.70 -1.80
C ASN A 7 3.72 -2.07 -0.91
N TYR A 8 4.63 -2.90 -0.41
CA TYR A 8 5.82 -2.45 0.30
C TYR A 8 6.56 -1.38 -0.49
N SER A 9 6.99 -0.32 0.18
CA SER A 9 7.63 0.86 -0.42
C SER A 9 6.79 1.69 -1.40
N ASP A 10 5.51 1.40 -1.63
CA ASP A 10 4.66 2.25 -2.47
C ASP A 10 4.42 3.63 -1.81
N LEU A 11 5.15 4.64 -2.29
CA LEU A 11 5.10 6.03 -1.81
C LEU A 11 3.68 6.61 -1.79
N ILE A 12 2.86 6.28 -2.78
CA ILE A 12 1.53 6.87 -2.96
C ILE A 12 0.57 6.25 -1.95
N ALA A 13 0.64 4.93 -1.81
CA ALA A 13 -0.20 4.18 -0.88
C ALA A 13 0.21 4.39 0.59
N ILE A 14 1.49 4.63 0.87
CA ILE A 14 2.09 4.78 2.21
C ILE A 14 2.36 6.27 2.50
N SER A 15 1.59 7.17 1.88
CA SER A 15 1.83 8.62 1.98
C SER A 15 1.54 9.17 3.39
N TYR A 16 2.08 10.36 3.66
CA TYR A 16 1.86 11.13 4.91
C TYR A 16 0.40 11.55 5.15
N GLY A 17 -0.58 11.05 4.39
CA GLY A 17 -2.00 11.36 4.55
C GLY A 17 -2.44 11.29 6.01
N ARG A 18 -2.04 10.23 6.74
CA ARG A 18 -2.33 10.09 8.17
C ARG A 18 -1.74 11.20 9.04
N PHE A 19 -0.50 11.62 8.78
CA PHE A 19 0.13 12.76 9.47
C PHE A 19 -0.56 14.09 9.16
N LEU A 20 -1.25 14.19 8.03
CA LEU A 20 -2.00 15.37 7.59
C LEU A 20 -3.51 15.29 7.93
N GLY A 21 -3.94 14.26 8.68
CA GLY A 21 -5.33 14.08 9.10
C GLY A 21 -6.25 13.38 8.09
N TYR A 22 -5.70 12.81 7.01
CA TYR A 22 -6.43 11.99 6.05
C TYR A 22 -6.33 10.50 6.42
N ALA A 23 -7.42 9.77 6.26
CA ALA A 23 -7.46 8.33 6.46
C ALA A 23 -8.30 7.66 5.39
N HIS A 24 -7.97 6.41 5.07
CA HIS A 24 -8.75 5.57 4.18
C HIS A 24 -9.67 4.65 4.99
N ASN A 25 -10.92 4.50 4.55
CA ASN A 25 -11.95 3.68 5.21
C ASN A 25 -12.27 2.38 4.45
N GLN A 26 -11.28 1.83 3.74
CA GLN A 26 -11.44 0.67 2.86
C GLN A 26 -10.77 -0.55 3.47
N HIS A 27 -11.20 -1.75 3.05
CA HIS A 27 -10.51 -2.96 3.40
C HIS A 27 -9.12 -2.97 2.77
N ASN A 28 -8.07 -2.98 3.60
CA ASN A 28 -6.70 -2.91 3.09
C ASN A 28 -6.07 -4.30 3.02
N MET A 29 -5.46 -4.59 1.88
CA MET A 29 -4.66 -5.77 1.63
C MET A 29 -3.25 -5.32 1.26
N HIS A 30 -2.24 -5.82 1.96
CA HIS A 30 -0.87 -5.34 1.81
C HIS A 30 0.07 -6.44 1.32
N ILE A 31 0.93 -6.10 0.35
CA ILE A 31 2.01 -6.97 -0.12
C ILE A 31 3.27 -6.57 0.64
N ASN A 32 3.77 -7.44 1.50
CA ASN A 32 4.97 -7.15 2.31
C ASN A 32 6.26 -7.24 1.48
N LYS A 33 7.41 -6.89 2.09
CA LYS A 33 8.74 -6.94 1.43
C LYS A 33 9.17 -8.31 0.89
N TYR A 34 8.47 -9.38 1.28
CA TYR A 34 8.71 -10.75 0.81
C TYR A 34 7.72 -11.17 -0.30
N GLY A 35 6.87 -10.26 -0.78
CA GLY A 35 5.85 -10.53 -1.79
C GLY A 35 4.61 -11.26 -1.25
N GLN A 36 4.47 -11.40 0.08
CA GLN A 36 3.33 -12.08 0.68
C GLN A 36 2.20 -11.10 0.95
N THR A 37 0.98 -11.55 0.67
CA THR A 37 -0.24 -10.79 0.91
C THR A 37 -0.72 -10.96 2.35
N THR A 38 -0.85 -9.86 3.10
CA THR A 38 -1.45 -9.83 4.44
C THR A 38 -2.73 -9.03 4.43
N GLN A 39 -3.77 -9.55 5.09
CA GLN A 39 -5.03 -8.85 5.27
C GLN A 39 -4.90 -7.89 6.44
N CYS A 40 -5.11 -6.61 6.18
CA CYS A 40 -5.00 -5.54 7.17
C CYS A 40 -6.41 -5.13 7.65
N SER A 41 -6.45 -4.23 8.63
CA SER A 41 -7.71 -3.68 9.14
C SER A 41 -8.68 -3.21 8.04
N THR A 42 -9.98 -3.35 8.33
CA THR A 42 -11.08 -3.07 7.40
C THR A 42 -11.54 -1.62 7.39
N TYR A 43 -11.24 -0.85 8.45
CA TYR A 43 -11.83 0.46 8.72
C TYR A 43 -10.84 1.55 9.12
N GLU A 44 -9.64 1.17 9.55
CA GLU A 44 -8.58 2.07 9.95
C GLU A 44 -7.30 1.73 9.20
N GLU A 45 -6.45 2.74 8.98
CA GLU A 45 -5.13 2.46 8.46
C GLU A 45 -4.32 1.66 9.48
N ASP A 46 -3.78 0.52 9.05
CA ASP A 46 -3.02 -0.39 9.91
C ASP A 46 -1.53 -0.05 9.85
N GLU A 47 -0.93 0.30 10.98
CA GLU A 47 0.50 0.64 11.07
C GLU A 47 1.39 -0.52 10.60
N ASN A 48 0.96 -1.77 10.70
CA ASN A 48 1.73 -2.91 10.21
C ASN A 48 1.77 -3.01 8.68
N CYS A 49 0.81 -2.35 8.00
CA CYS A 49 0.67 -2.39 6.55
C CYS A 49 1.07 -1.08 5.87
N ILE A 50 0.96 0.05 6.57
CA ILE A 50 1.26 1.38 6.03
C ILE A 50 2.29 2.15 6.88
N GLY A 51 2.98 1.49 7.81
CA GLY A 51 3.98 2.12 8.68
C GLY A 51 5.38 2.31 8.07
N TYR A 52 5.58 1.98 6.79
CA TYR A 52 6.90 2.00 6.14
C TYR A 52 7.35 3.42 5.72
N VAL A 53 7.46 4.32 6.70
CA VAL A 53 7.92 5.69 6.46
C VAL A 53 9.43 5.69 6.21
N GLY A 54 9.85 6.11 5.02
CA GLY A 54 11.26 6.38 4.69
C GLY A 54 11.93 5.38 3.76
N ASP A 55 11.33 4.23 3.47
CA ASP A 55 11.78 3.28 2.45
C ASP A 55 10.83 3.31 1.24
N PHE A 56 10.83 4.43 0.52
CA PHE A 56 9.89 4.68 -0.58
C PHE A 56 10.53 4.38 -1.93
N SER A 57 9.77 3.70 -2.79
CA SER A 57 10.14 3.39 -4.16
C SER A 57 8.99 3.72 -5.09
N ARG A 58 9.25 4.58 -6.07
CA ARG A 58 8.30 4.84 -7.16
C ARG A 58 8.02 3.57 -7.97
N GLU A 59 8.98 2.67 -8.09
CA GLU A 59 8.77 1.44 -8.87
C GLU A 59 7.91 0.41 -8.14
N ALA A 60 7.86 0.46 -6.80
CA ALA A 60 6.91 -0.33 -6.01
C ALA A 60 5.45 0.06 -6.29
N HIS A 61 5.20 1.35 -6.59
CA HIS A 61 3.87 1.81 -6.99
C HIS A 61 3.40 1.22 -8.33
N PHE A 62 4.33 0.88 -9.22
CA PHE A 62 3.99 0.31 -10.53
C PHE A 62 4.04 -1.21 -10.56
N THR A 63 4.42 -1.88 -9.47
CA THR A 63 4.67 -3.33 -9.49
C THR A 63 3.88 -4.01 -8.38
N TYR A 64 3.00 -4.93 -8.74
CA TYR A 64 2.17 -5.72 -7.81
C TYR A 64 2.26 -7.20 -8.21
N TRP A 65 2.61 -8.09 -7.28
CA TRP A 65 2.84 -9.53 -7.56
C TRP A 65 3.74 -9.78 -8.78
N ASP A 66 4.86 -9.05 -8.85
CA ASP A 66 5.81 -9.09 -9.97
C ASP A 66 5.22 -8.70 -11.33
N GLN A 67 4.01 -8.13 -11.35
CA GLN A 67 3.37 -7.58 -12.54
C GLN A 67 3.47 -6.06 -12.54
N ARG A 68 4.07 -5.50 -13.59
CA ARG A 68 4.09 -4.06 -13.78
C ARG A 68 2.76 -3.57 -14.35
N ILE A 69 2.02 -2.77 -13.58
CA ILE A 69 0.81 -2.10 -14.05
C ILE A 69 1.18 -0.99 -15.05
N ASN A 70 0.28 -0.73 -15.99
CA ASN A 70 0.48 0.28 -17.04
C ASN A 70 1.77 0.08 -17.87
N SER A 71 2.18 -1.18 -18.06
CA SER A 71 3.39 -1.56 -18.81
C SER A 71 3.18 -1.67 -20.33
N LYS A 72 1.92 -1.67 -20.78
CA LYS A 72 1.54 -1.51 -22.18
C LYS A 72 0.58 -0.32 -22.30
N CYS A 73 1.05 0.75 -22.94
CA CYS A 73 0.19 1.78 -23.52
C CYS A 73 -0.20 1.35 -24.93
#